data_AF-A0A9D9R187-F1
#
_entry.id   AF-A0A9D9R187-F1
#
_cell.length_a   1.000
_cell.length_b   1.000
_cell.length_c   1.000
_cell.angle_alpha   90.00
_cell.angle_beta   90.00
_cell.angle_gamma   90.00
#
_symmetry.space_group_name_H-M   'P 1'
#
loop_
_entity.id
_entity.type
_entity.pdbx_description
1 polymer ?
#
loop_
_entity_poly.entity_id
_entity_poly.type
_entity_poly.pdbx_seq_one_letter_code
_entity_poly.pdbx_strand_id
1 'polypeptide(L)'
;MSRFCAIISLVTWILFSTISYASSDYTNSAVDVGKPGDSAKVSRTIKLTQMDNMFLPAEITVNEGETIRFVIKNGGNNKHEMLMGAMADLKKSANVRRKFPEKEHAEAHLIQLEPGEQKELIWQFNSAGTIDFACPLPGHFKKMRGIITVEKK
;
A
#
# COMPACT_ATOMS: atom_id res chain seq x y z
N MET A 1 -76.45 20.26 -16.69
CA MET A 1 -76.57 21.28 -17.76
C MET A 1 -75.48 22.32 -17.57
N SER A 2 -74.57 22.38 -18.56
CA SER A 2 -73.64 23.44 -18.96
C SER A 2 -73.22 24.52 -17.93
N ARG A 3 -71.90 24.68 -17.71
CA ARG A 3 -71.14 25.80 -18.30
C ARG A 3 -69.63 25.68 -18.09
N PHE A 4 -68.91 25.92 -19.19
CA PHE A 4 -67.46 25.99 -19.34
C PHE A 4 -66.84 27.08 -18.46
N CYS A 5 -65.64 26.82 -17.93
CA CYS A 5 -64.65 27.87 -17.70
C CYS A 5 -63.26 27.28 -17.93
N ALA A 6 -62.67 27.62 -19.08
CA ALA A 6 -61.30 27.28 -19.42
C ALA A 6 -60.36 28.18 -18.62
N ILE A 7 -59.46 27.59 -17.83
CA ILE A 7 -58.36 28.31 -17.19
C ILE A 7 -57.07 27.87 -17.89
N ILE A 8 -56.52 28.81 -18.63
CA ILE A 8 -55.24 28.74 -19.32
C ILE A 8 -54.15 28.57 -18.25
N SER A 9 -53.53 27.39 -18.20
CA SER A 9 -52.41 27.14 -17.28
C SER A 9 -51.13 27.71 -17.91
N LEU A 10 -50.61 28.77 -17.28
CA LEU A 10 -49.40 29.48 -17.68
C LEU A 10 -48.18 28.58 -17.39
N VAL A 11 -47.50 28.15 -18.45
CA VAL A 11 -46.26 27.39 -18.41
C VAL A 11 -45.12 28.30 -17.94
N THR A 12 -44.57 28.06 -16.75
CA THR A 12 -43.31 28.68 -16.30
C THR A 12 -42.18 27.66 -16.40
N TRP A 13 -41.31 27.86 -17.39
CA TRP A 13 -40.06 27.11 -17.54
C TRP A 13 -39.08 27.53 -16.45
N ILE A 14 -38.84 26.63 -15.49
CA ILE A 14 -37.73 26.77 -14.55
C ILE A 14 -36.49 26.16 -15.23
N LEU A 15 -35.56 27.01 -15.66
CA LEU A 15 -34.22 26.58 -16.04
C LEU A 15 -33.45 26.27 -14.75
N PHE A 16 -33.49 25.01 -14.31
CA PHE A 16 -32.52 24.49 -13.35
C PHE A 16 -31.20 24.28 -14.10
N SER A 17 -30.26 25.21 -13.95
CA SER A 17 -28.87 24.99 -14.34
C SER A 17 -28.29 23.90 -13.43
N THR A 18 -28.07 22.71 -13.98
CA THR A 18 -27.32 21.66 -13.29
C THR A 18 -25.84 22.08 -13.26
N ILE A 19 -25.41 22.61 -12.12
CA ILE A 19 -23.98 22.77 -11.83
C ILE A 19 -23.41 21.35 -11.74
N SER A 20 -22.71 20.93 -12.79
CA SER A 20 -21.93 19.70 -12.79
C SER A 20 -20.70 19.92 -11.93
N TYR A 21 -20.75 19.48 -10.67
CA TYR A 21 -19.54 19.33 -9.86
C TYR A 21 -18.80 18.10 -10.37
N ALA A 22 -17.77 18.32 -11.19
CA ALA A 22 -16.76 17.30 -11.43
C ALA A 22 -15.93 17.15 -10.15
N SER A 23 -16.33 16.24 -9.26
CA SER A 23 -15.51 15.84 -8.13
C SER A 23 -14.36 14.99 -8.68
N SER A 24 -13.17 15.57 -8.74
CA SER A 24 -11.94 14.78 -8.88
C SER A 24 -11.74 14.02 -7.57
N ASP A 25 -12.22 12.78 -7.50
CA ASP A 25 -11.95 11.86 -6.40
C ASP A 25 -10.46 11.46 -6.43
N TYR A 26 -9.61 12.33 -5.90
CA TYR A 26 -8.34 11.93 -5.29
C TYR A 26 -8.67 11.29 -3.93
N THR A 27 -9.38 10.17 -3.94
CA THR A 27 -9.42 9.31 -2.76
C THR A 27 -8.00 8.80 -2.57
N ASN A 28 -7.35 9.21 -1.47
CA ASN A 28 -6.25 8.43 -0.89
C ASN A 28 -6.88 7.10 -0.43
N SER A 29 -7.20 6.22 -1.36
CA SER A 29 -7.57 4.85 -1.05
C SER A 29 -6.32 4.25 -0.40
N ALA A 30 -6.37 4.07 0.92
CA ALA A 30 -5.32 3.36 1.63
C ALA A 30 -5.13 2.01 0.92
N VAL A 31 -3.91 1.74 0.45
CA VAL A 31 -3.58 0.45 -0.14
C VAL A 31 -3.74 -0.59 0.97
N ASP A 32 -4.57 -1.60 0.74
CA ASP A 32 -4.67 -2.75 1.64
C ASP A 32 -3.37 -3.55 1.52
N VAL A 33 -2.52 -3.42 2.53
CA VAL A 33 -1.22 -4.10 2.57
C VAL A 33 -1.35 -5.54 3.04
N GLY A 34 -2.53 -6.01 3.45
CA GLY A 34 -2.71 -7.31 4.08
C GLY A 34 -2.60 -7.26 5.61
N LYS A 35 -2.36 -8.43 6.21
CA LYS A 35 -2.31 -8.60 7.67
C LYS A 35 -1.31 -9.66 8.10
N PRO A 36 -0.92 -9.71 9.39
CA PRO A 36 -0.12 -10.82 9.92
C PRO A 36 -0.77 -12.17 9.59
N GLY A 37 0.02 -13.10 9.08
CA GLY A 37 -0.42 -14.41 8.65
C GLY A 37 -0.30 -15.48 9.73
N ASP A 38 -1.06 -16.56 9.58
CA ASP A 38 -0.97 -17.76 10.42
C ASP A 38 0.12 -18.69 9.90
N SER A 39 1.09 -19.02 10.75
CA SER A 39 2.22 -19.90 10.41
C SER A 39 1.81 -21.30 9.94
N ALA A 40 0.65 -21.80 10.39
CA ALA A 40 0.10 -23.09 9.98
C ALA A 40 -0.59 -23.05 8.61
N LYS A 41 -0.83 -21.86 8.06
CA LYS A 41 -1.53 -21.64 6.78
C LYS A 41 -0.62 -21.10 5.67
N VAL A 42 0.70 -21.16 5.86
CA VAL A 42 1.68 -20.70 4.87
C VAL A 42 1.49 -21.47 3.56
N SER A 43 1.22 -20.72 2.49
CA SER A 43 1.10 -21.23 1.13
C SER A 43 2.46 -21.56 0.53
N ARG A 44 3.44 -20.66 0.69
CA ARG A 44 4.85 -20.88 0.30
C ARG A 44 5.79 -19.89 0.99
N THR A 45 7.08 -20.16 0.82
CA THR A 45 8.16 -19.30 1.31
C THR A 45 8.78 -18.51 0.18
N ILE A 46 9.02 -17.22 0.43
CA ILE A 46 9.79 -16.35 -0.46
C ILE A 46 11.03 -15.90 0.28
N LYS A 47 12.20 -16.19 -0.31
CA LYS A 47 13.48 -15.68 0.20
C LYS A 47 13.74 -14.31 -0.39
N LEU A 48 14.09 -13.34 0.46
CA LEU A 48 14.39 -11.98 0.05
C LEU A 48 15.71 -11.54 0.70
N THR A 49 16.60 -10.93 -0.08
CA THR A 49 17.87 -10.39 0.41
C THR A 49 17.89 -8.88 0.30
N GLN A 50 18.22 -8.21 1.40
CA GLN A 50 18.51 -6.79 1.45
C GLN A 50 19.99 -6.57 1.13
N MET A 51 20.27 -5.89 0.02
CA MET A 51 21.59 -5.37 -0.33
C MET A 51 21.61 -3.87 -0.11
N ASP A 52 22.80 -3.25 -0.03
CA ASP A 52 22.94 -1.83 0.34
C ASP A 52 22.18 -0.83 -0.56
N ASN A 53 21.79 -1.22 -1.77
CA ASN A 53 21.06 -0.36 -2.71
C ASN A 53 19.80 -0.99 -3.30
N MET A 54 19.42 -2.22 -2.93
CA MET A 54 18.29 -2.92 -3.57
C MET A 54 17.79 -4.11 -2.75
N PHE A 55 16.59 -4.58 -3.08
CA PHE A 55 16.07 -5.87 -2.64
C PHE A 55 16.23 -6.92 -3.75
N LEU A 56 16.45 -8.17 -3.36
CA LEU A 56 16.54 -9.31 -4.27
C LEU A 56 15.61 -10.44 -3.78
N PRO A 57 14.50 -10.74 -4.48
CA PRO A 57 14.00 -10.01 -5.65
C PRO A 57 13.42 -8.63 -5.29
N ALA A 58 13.35 -7.73 -6.28
CA ALA A 58 12.67 -6.44 -6.15
C ALA A 58 11.20 -6.50 -6.62
N GLU A 59 10.81 -7.57 -7.31
CA GLU A 59 9.46 -7.78 -7.82
C GLU A 59 8.98 -9.15 -7.34
N ILE A 60 7.78 -9.19 -6.79
CA ILE A 60 7.19 -10.39 -6.21
C ILE A 60 5.74 -10.48 -6.67
N THR A 61 5.33 -11.64 -7.17
CA THR A 61 3.93 -11.91 -7.50
C THR A 61 3.35 -12.95 -6.55
N VAL A 62 2.21 -12.62 -5.95
CA VAL A 62 1.44 -13.45 -5.03
C VAL A 62 -0.03 -13.45 -5.46
N ASN A 63 -0.82 -14.35 -4.90
CA ASN A 63 -2.26 -14.40 -5.17
C ASN A 63 -3.08 -13.84 -4.00
N GLU A 64 -4.26 -13.30 -4.29
CA GLU A 64 -5.26 -12.95 -3.29
C GLU A 64 -5.61 -14.18 -2.42
N GLY A 65 -5.58 -13.99 -1.10
CA GLY A 65 -5.76 -15.01 -0.08
C GLY A 65 -4.47 -15.74 0.36
N GLU A 66 -3.35 -15.55 -0.36
CA GLU A 66 -2.09 -16.26 -0.09
C GLU A 66 -1.46 -15.83 1.23
N THR A 67 -0.95 -16.79 2.01
CA THR A 67 -0.11 -16.52 3.19
C THR A 67 1.34 -16.84 2.86
N ILE A 68 2.19 -15.82 2.79
CA ILE A 68 3.60 -15.94 2.48
C ILE A 68 4.42 -15.94 3.76
N ARG A 69 5.37 -16.87 3.87
CA ARG A 69 6.51 -16.73 4.79
C ARG A 69 7.65 -16.06 4.05
N PHE A 70 7.91 -14.80 4.33
CA PHE A 70 9.14 -14.16 3.89
C PHE A 70 10.27 -14.60 4.81
N VAL A 71 11.36 -15.09 4.22
CA VAL A 71 12.65 -15.30 4.92
C VAL A 71 13.59 -14.23 4.40
N ILE A 72 13.84 -13.22 5.22
CA ILE A 72 14.53 -12.00 4.82
C ILE A 72 15.92 -12.01 5.44
N LYS A 73 16.95 -11.84 4.61
CA LYS A 73 18.34 -11.73 5.05
C LYS A 73 18.89 -10.35 4.71
N ASN A 74 19.60 -9.74 5.65
CA ASN A 74 20.46 -8.61 5.35
C ASN A 74 21.84 -9.11 4.87
N GLY A 75 22.06 -9.02 3.56
CA GLY A 75 23.34 -9.33 2.92
C GLY A 75 24.22 -8.11 2.66
N GLY A 76 23.75 -6.91 3.03
CA GLY A 76 24.50 -5.66 2.94
C GLY A 76 25.36 -5.39 4.16
N ASN A 77 26.03 -4.23 4.15
CA ASN A 77 26.91 -3.79 5.24
C ASN A 77 26.23 -2.82 6.21
N ASN A 78 25.03 -2.34 5.86
CA ASN A 78 24.27 -1.40 6.66
C ASN A 78 23.01 -2.04 7.24
N LYS A 79 22.48 -1.48 8.32
CA LYS A 79 21.14 -1.80 8.81
C LYS A 79 20.12 -1.50 7.72
N HIS A 80 19.16 -2.41 7.53
CA HIS A 80 18.08 -2.24 6.57
C HIS A 80 16.72 -2.54 7.15
N GLU A 81 15.72 -1.85 6.61
CA GLU A 81 14.32 -2.06 6.91
C GLU A 81 13.59 -2.50 5.63
N MET A 82 12.53 -3.28 5.78
CA MET A 82 11.52 -3.49 4.73
C MET A 82 10.16 -3.12 5.32
N LEU A 83 9.60 -2.01 4.82
CA LEU A 83 8.27 -1.53 5.17
C LEU A 83 7.37 -1.67 3.93
N MET A 84 6.25 -2.38 4.04
CA MET A 84 5.24 -2.50 2.98
C MET A 84 4.19 -1.38 3.09
N GLY A 85 3.71 -0.84 1.99
CA GLY A 85 2.78 0.30 2.03
C GLY A 85 2.43 0.86 0.66
N ALA A 86 1.51 1.83 0.64
CA ALA A 86 1.38 2.72 -0.50
C ALA A 86 2.63 3.59 -0.63
N MET A 87 3.13 3.83 -1.85
CA MET A 87 4.29 4.72 -2.08
C MET A 87 4.18 6.08 -1.37
N ALA A 88 2.98 6.65 -1.29
CA ALA A 88 2.74 7.91 -0.58
C ALA A 88 3.06 7.80 0.92
N ASP A 89 2.68 6.72 1.57
CA ASP A 89 2.92 6.48 2.99
C ASP A 89 4.37 6.11 3.25
N LEU A 90 4.99 5.31 2.37
CA LEU A 90 6.42 5.01 2.46
C LEU A 90 7.27 6.30 2.34
N LYS A 91 6.89 7.24 1.48
CA LYS A 91 7.52 8.57 1.38
C LYS A 91 7.35 9.38 2.68
N LYS A 92 6.18 9.34 3.32
CA LYS A 92 5.95 9.97 4.63
C LYS A 92 6.85 9.34 5.68
N SER A 93 6.92 8.01 5.76
CA SER A 93 7.80 7.28 6.67
C SER A 93 9.28 7.63 6.49
N ALA A 94 9.75 7.71 5.24
CA ALA A 94 11.12 8.14 4.94
C ALA A 94 11.40 9.61 5.35
N ASN A 95 10.40 10.50 5.20
CA ASN A 95 10.52 11.88 5.66
C ASN A 95 10.55 11.99 7.19
N VAL A 96 9.76 11.19 7.90
CA VAL A 96 9.75 11.14 9.37
C VAL A 96 11.10 10.65 9.88
N ARG A 97 11.63 9.54 9.34
CA ARG A 97 12.94 8.99 9.72
C ARG A 97 14.08 9.95 9.44
N ARG A 98 14.01 10.76 8.37
CA ARG A 98 14.99 11.83 8.11
C ARG A 98 14.96 12.92 9.18
N LYS A 99 13.79 13.26 9.72
CA LYS A 99 13.63 14.30 10.75
C LYS A 99 13.95 13.80 12.16
N PHE A 100 13.68 12.53 12.42
CA PHE A 100 13.79 11.91 13.75
C PHE A 100 14.50 10.55 13.66
N PRO A 101 15.81 10.53 13.37
CA PRO A 101 16.54 9.28 13.09
C PRO A 101 16.70 8.35 14.29
N GLU A 102 16.59 8.86 15.51
CA GLU A 102 16.72 8.07 16.75
C GLU A 102 15.40 7.51 17.27
N LYS A 103 14.26 7.85 16.63
CA LYS A 103 12.95 7.38 17.07
C LYS A 103 12.75 5.93 16.65
N GLU A 104 12.31 5.08 17.58
CA GLU A 104 11.92 3.71 17.26
C GLU A 104 10.63 3.66 16.43
N HIS A 105 10.58 2.68 15.53
CA HIS A 105 9.50 2.45 14.59
C HIS A 105 9.00 1.01 14.71
N ALA A 106 7.68 0.85 14.89
CA ALA A 106 7.06 -0.44 15.22
C ALA A 106 5.78 -0.68 14.38
N GLU A 107 5.82 -0.33 13.09
CA GLU A 107 4.73 -0.65 12.18
C GLU A 107 4.60 -2.18 12.01
N ALA A 108 3.38 -2.72 11.99
CA ALA A 108 3.17 -4.18 11.95
C ALA A 108 3.72 -4.86 10.67
N HIS A 109 3.81 -4.11 9.58
CA HIS A 109 4.35 -4.52 8.28
C HIS A 109 5.79 -4.03 8.07
N LEU A 110 6.52 -3.75 9.16
CA LEU A 110 7.94 -3.44 9.19
C LEU A 110 8.75 -4.66 9.64
N ILE A 111 9.89 -4.86 9.00
CA ILE A 111 10.95 -5.72 9.52
C ILE A 111 12.30 -5.00 9.42
N GLN A 112 13.05 -5.00 10.51
CA GLN A 112 14.38 -4.38 10.62
C GLN A 112 15.43 -5.46 10.82
N LEU A 113 16.53 -5.38 10.07
CA LEU A 113 17.62 -6.35 10.12
C LEU A 113 19.00 -5.66 10.20
N GLU A 114 19.81 -6.09 11.16
CA GLU A 114 21.23 -5.72 11.22
C GLU A 114 22.04 -6.47 10.15
N PRO A 115 23.25 -6.00 9.76
CA PRO A 115 24.11 -6.71 8.80
C PRO A 115 24.32 -8.18 9.17
N GLY A 116 24.09 -9.08 8.21
CA GLY A 116 24.22 -10.53 8.40
C GLY A 116 23.02 -11.21 9.07
N GLU A 117 22.07 -10.45 9.62
CA GLU A 117 20.88 -10.98 10.28
C GLU A 117 19.89 -11.61 9.28
N GLN A 118 19.14 -12.61 9.73
CA GLN A 118 18.02 -13.19 9.02
C GLN A 118 16.80 -13.26 9.95
N LYS A 119 15.64 -12.82 9.46
CA LYS A 119 14.35 -12.86 10.17
C LYS A 119 13.23 -13.35 9.27
N GLU A 120 12.10 -13.72 9.87
CA GLU A 120 10.90 -14.14 9.15
C GLU A 120 9.75 -13.15 9.34
N LEU A 121 8.97 -12.94 8.28
CA LEU A 121 7.70 -12.23 8.31
C LEU A 121 6.63 -13.11 7.65
N ILE A 122 5.61 -13.50 8.42
CA ILE A 122 4.48 -14.27 7.89
C ILE A 122 3.34 -13.30 7.64
N TRP A 123 2.93 -13.20 6.38
CA TRP A 123 2.00 -12.17 5.95
C TRP A 123 0.93 -12.75 5.02
N GLN A 124 -0.32 -12.37 5.24
CA GLN A 124 -1.45 -12.77 4.41
C GLN A 124 -1.90 -11.59 3.54
N PHE A 125 -1.95 -11.83 2.23
CA PHE A 125 -2.51 -10.90 1.24
C PHE A 125 -3.97 -11.25 1.02
N ASN A 126 -4.89 -10.33 1.34
CA ASN A 126 -6.34 -10.55 1.36
C ASN A 126 -7.09 -9.83 0.23
N SER A 127 -6.42 -8.91 -0.47
CA SER A 127 -7.00 -8.07 -1.51
C SER A 127 -6.06 -8.00 -2.70
N ALA A 128 -6.57 -8.20 -3.92
CA ALA A 128 -5.80 -8.00 -5.15
C ALA A 128 -5.36 -6.53 -5.30
N GLY A 129 -4.18 -6.28 -5.88
CA GLY A 129 -3.63 -4.94 -6.02
C GLY A 129 -2.12 -4.89 -6.13
N THR A 130 -1.56 -3.69 -5.98
CA THR A 130 -0.11 -3.45 -5.98
C THR A 130 0.29 -2.82 -4.66
N ILE A 131 1.27 -3.41 -4.00
CA ILE A 131 1.83 -2.94 -2.73
C ILE A 131 3.30 -2.62 -2.98
N ASP A 132 3.74 -1.42 -2.60
CA ASP A 132 5.16 -1.10 -2.60
C ASP A 132 5.82 -1.60 -1.32
N PHE A 133 7.11 -1.87 -1.39
CA PHE A 133 7.95 -1.99 -0.19
C PHE A 133 9.25 -1.23 -0.36
N ALA A 134 9.77 -0.71 0.74
CA ALA A 134 10.98 0.11 0.72
C ALA A 134 11.78 0.02 2.02
N CYS A 135 13.06 0.43 1.95
CA CYS A 135 13.85 0.78 3.11
C CYS A 135 13.71 2.28 3.39
N PRO A 136 12.94 2.71 4.40
CA PRO A 136 12.67 4.13 4.65
C PRO A 136 13.78 4.83 5.46
N LEU A 137 14.89 4.14 5.75
CA LEU A 137 16.04 4.74 6.43
C LEU A 137 16.63 5.91 5.61
N PRO A 138 17.19 6.94 6.29
CA PRO A 138 17.79 8.08 5.63
C PRO A 138 18.82 7.66 4.56
N GLY A 139 18.66 8.15 3.33
CA GLY A 139 19.55 7.83 2.21
C GLY A 139 19.21 6.55 1.43
N HIS A 140 18.51 5.58 2.03
CA HIS A 140 18.28 4.27 1.42
C HIS A 140 17.05 4.29 0.49
N PHE A 141 16.01 5.03 0.89
CA PHE A 141 14.68 5.02 0.25
C PHE A 141 14.69 5.29 -1.27
N LYS A 142 15.64 6.06 -1.81
CA LYS A 142 15.63 6.41 -3.25
C LYS A 142 15.90 5.21 -4.16
N LYS A 143 16.73 4.26 -3.72
CA LYS A 143 17.20 3.13 -4.54
C LYS A 143 16.65 1.79 -4.07
N MET A 144 16.41 1.65 -2.76
CA MET A 144 16.02 0.40 -2.15
C MET A 144 14.50 0.31 -2.02
N ARG A 145 13.85 -0.13 -3.11
CA ARG A 145 12.41 -0.32 -3.25
C ARG A 145 12.10 -1.59 -4.03
N GLY A 146 10.88 -2.08 -3.88
CA GLY A 146 10.33 -3.14 -4.70
C GLY A 146 8.80 -3.11 -4.70
N ILE A 147 8.22 -4.03 -5.46
CA ILE A 147 6.79 -4.13 -5.69
C ILE A 147 6.33 -5.56 -5.41
N ILE A 148 5.20 -5.68 -4.72
CA ILE A 148 4.43 -6.91 -4.60
C ILE A 148 3.14 -6.72 -5.40
N THR A 149 2.96 -7.56 -6.42
CA THR A 149 1.71 -7.66 -7.19
C THR A 149 0.88 -8.79 -6.61
N VAL A 150 -0.32 -8.46 -6.11
CA VAL A 150 -1.31 -9.42 -5.65
C VAL A 150 -2.31 -9.65 -6.78
N GLU A 151 -2.18 -10.78 -7.46
CA GLU A 151 -3.07 -11.19 -8.54
C GLU A 151 -4.42 -11.64 -7.96
N LYS A 152 -5.49 -11.28 -8.67
CA LYS A 152 -6.83 -11.75 -8.32
C LYS A 152 -6.90 -13.25 -8.60
N LYS A 153 -7.45 -13.99 -7.64
CA LYS A 153 -7.65 -15.43 -7.75
C LYS A 153 -8.88 -15.77 -8.61
#